data_AF-L0M8A7-F1
#
_entry.id   AF-L0M8A7-F1
#
_cell.length_a   1.000
_cell.length_b   1.000
_cell.length_c   1.000
_cell.angle_alpha   90.00
_cell.angle_beta   90.00
_cell.angle_gamma   90.00
#
_symmetry.space_group_name_H-M   'P 1'
#
loop_
_entity.id
_entity.type
_entity.pdbx_description
1 polymer ?
#
loop_
_entity_poly.entity_id
_entity_poly.type
_entity_poly.pdbx_seq_one_letter_code
_entity_poly.pdbx_strand_id
1 'polypeptide(L)'
;MKRSTLALFISCAMFSTASFATPVQLASVKNLSTDTEVNGFQSSLFYSDTGTVNGFDLPILGYTEMDQVNGFQLGAAAGSHVRNGVNGAAIGLFNWHGGEDNGLNISLANQVGVMNGASVGIYSAADELNGLNIGAATAVGNLNGTGDINGMNVAGLGNYNKGRMYGLNVAGLGNYTEGTMRGMNVAGIGNYIGGDMKGFNVSPFSWVEKDITGANVTLANHSRNVEGLNVGGIANWSEGDIKGMNVAVVNVSENMTGLNVAPFNKSKETVGANISAFNWSENTTGFNMAAFNRTNDMTGFNLGAFNVANNVTGMNLGAVNFNGGNVDGLNMGAVNVTSENVTGSNIGAINVTSGSSSSDFGAFNYADTTNFQFGLINATKHLEGLQIGVINVAMNATVPVLPLVNFHRSF
;
A
#
# COMPACT_ATOMS: atom_id res chain seq x y z
N MET A 1 0.16 60.53 -2.58
CA MET A 1 0.68 59.81 -1.40
C MET A 1 0.26 60.43 -0.06
N LYS A 2 0.22 61.76 0.14
CA LYS A 2 -0.07 62.36 1.46
C LYS A 2 -1.52 62.21 1.99
N ARG A 3 -2.53 62.05 1.11
CA ARG A 3 -3.95 62.00 1.53
C ARG A 3 -4.39 60.61 2.06
N SER A 4 -3.80 59.53 1.56
CA SER A 4 -4.16 58.17 2.01
C SER A 4 -3.56 57.84 3.37
N THR A 5 -2.34 58.30 3.65
CA THR A 5 -1.68 58.11 4.95
C THR A 5 -2.46 58.83 6.06
N LEU A 6 -2.87 60.08 5.83
CA LEU A 6 -3.64 60.84 6.83
C LEU A 6 -5.02 60.21 7.10
N ALA A 7 -5.71 59.72 6.06
CA ALA A 7 -6.99 59.03 6.22
C ALA A 7 -6.84 57.71 7.00
N LEU A 8 -5.77 56.95 6.74
CA LEU A 8 -5.44 55.73 7.49
C LEU A 8 -5.18 56.05 8.96
N PHE A 9 -4.33 57.04 9.25
CA PHE A 9 -4.05 57.49 10.62
C PHE A 9 -5.31 57.95 11.37
N ILE A 10 -6.18 58.73 10.70
CA ILE A 10 -7.45 59.18 11.29
C ILE A 10 -8.37 57.99 11.56
N SER A 11 -8.45 57.02 10.64
CA SER A 11 -9.26 55.83 10.83
C SER A 11 -8.78 54.95 11.99
N CYS A 12 -7.46 54.75 12.13
CA CYS A 12 -6.87 54.05 13.27
C CYS A 12 -7.16 54.79 14.58
N ALA A 13 -6.99 56.12 14.62
CA ALA A 13 -7.27 56.94 15.80
C ALA A 13 -8.75 56.90 16.24
N MET A 14 -9.69 56.89 15.29
CA MET A 14 -11.12 56.78 15.61
C MET A 14 -11.49 55.40 16.14
N PHE A 15 -10.89 54.32 15.64
CA PHE A 15 -11.16 52.96 16.12
C PHE A 15 -10.54 52.71 17.51
N SER A 16 -9.34 53.23 17.75
CA SER A 16 -8.62 53.01 19.01
C SER A 16 -9.24 53.77 20.18
N THR A 17 -9.71 55.00 19.96
CA THR A 17 -10.39 55.83 20.99
C THR A 17 -11.68 55.20 21.52
N ALA A 18 -12.34 54.36 20.73
CA ALA A 18 -13.50 53.58 21.17
C ALA A 18 -13.14 52.36 22.05
N SER A 19 -11.87 51.96 22.07
CA SER A 19 -11.37 50.72 22.70
C SER A 19 -10.32 50.93 23.81
N PHE A 20 -9.93 52.17 24.11
CA PHE A 20 -8.82 52.50 25.02
C PHE A 20 -7.44 51.91 24.61
N ALA A 21 -7.26 51.55 23.34
CA ALA A 21 -6.00 51.04 22.80
C ALA A 21 -5.20 52.14 22.07
N THR A 22 -3.89 51.92 21.93
CA THR A 22 -3.02 52.80 21.13
C THR A 22 -3.34 52.61 19.63
N PRO A 23 -3.61 53.66 18.83
CA PRO A 23 -3.91 53.51 17.40
C PRO A 23 -2.68 53.23 16.56
N VAL A 24 -1.55 53.80 16.96
CA VAL A 24 -0.26 53.64 16.28
C VAL A 24 0.83 53.48 17.33
N GLN A 25 1.48 52.33 17.32
CA GLN A 25 2.67 52.09 18.11
C GLN A 25 3.87 52.04 17.16
N LEU A 26 4.99 52.55 17.62
CA LEU A 26 6.26 52.49 16.92
C LEU A 26 7.32 52.03 17.92
N ALA A 27 8.33 51.32 17.43
CA ALA A 27 9.45 50.87 18.24
C ALA A 27 10.76 50.95 17.45
N SER A 28 11.86 51.17 18.16
CA SER A 28 13.20 51.03 17.59
C SER A 28 13.96 49.94 18.34
N VAL A 29 14.23 50.16 19.63
CA VAL A 29 14.80 49.16 20.56
C VAL A 29 13.87 48.89 21.74
N LYS A 30 12.93 49.82 21.99
CA LYS A 30 11.86 49.74 22.98
C LYS A 30 10.62 50.38 22.38
N ASN A 31 9.45 49.93 22.81
CA ASN A 31 8.18 50.51 22.38
C ASN A 31 8.06 51.96 22.86
N LEU A 32 7.56 52.83 21.99
CA LEU A 32 7.25 54.24 22.31
C LEU A 32 5.98 54.39 23.16
N SER A 33 5.06 53.42 23.08
CA SER A 33 3.87 53.31 23.95
C SER A 33 4.03 52.12 24.90
N THR A 34 3.55 52.26 26.13
CA THR A 34 3.48 51.17 27.13
C THR A 34 2.25 50.28 26.96
N ASP A 35 1.31 50.66 26.10
CA ASP A 35 0.10 49.89 25.89
C ASP A 35 0.42 48.54 25.25
N THR A 36 -0.27 47.51 25.74
CA THR A 36 -0.15 46.13 25.25
C THR A 36 -1.09 45.84 24.10
N GLU A 37 -2.09 46.70 23.85
CA GLU A 37 -3.05 46.54 22.75
C GLU A 37 -2.90 47.68 21.73
N VAL A 38 -2.78 47.31 20.45
CA VAL A 38 -2.68 48.24 19.32
C VAL A 38 -3.84 48.00 18.36
N ASN A 39 -4.72 49.00 18.22
CA ASN A 39 -5.88 48.94 17.34
C ASN A 39 -5.65 49.86 16.14
N GLY A 40 -4.83 49.38 15.20
CA GLY A 40 -4.43 50.14 14.01
C GLY A 40 -3.12 49.65 13.42
N PHE A 41 -2.02 50.37 13.65
CA PHE A 41 -0.73 50.13 12.99
C PHE A 41 0.40 49.97 14.02
N GLN A 42 1.16 48.88 13.90
CA GLN A 42 2.39 48.65 14.66
C GLN A 42 3.58 48.57 13.70
N SER A 43 4.71 49.17 14.07
CA SER A 43 5.94 49.02 13.31
C SER A 43 7.18 49.14 14.21
N SER A 44 8.17 48.28 13.95
CA SER A 44 9.42 48.24 14.68
C SER A 44 10.62 48.35 13.74
N LEU A 45 11.67 49.06 14.18
CA LEU A 45 12.93 49.15 13.44
C LEU A 45 13.89 48.01 13.79
N PHE A 46 14.16 47.71 15.08
CA PHE A 46 15.08 46.63 15.49
C PHE A 46 14.47 45.64 16.50
N TYR A 47 13.71 46.10 17.48
CA TYR A 47 13.04 45.25 18.46
C TYR A 47 11.77 45.89 19.02
N SER A 48 10.76 45.06 19.26
CA SER A 48 9.56 45.42 20.03
C SER A 48 8.96 44.19 20.69
N ASP A 49 8.32 44.41 21.83
CA ASP A 49 7.55 43.40 22.57
C ASP A 49 6.15 43.97 22.81
N THR A 50 5.17 43.48 22.06
CA THR A 50 3.79 44.02 22.03
C THR A 50 2.81 42.93 22.42
N GLY A 51 1.69 43.25 23.05
CA GLY A 51 0.66 42.24 23.32
C GLY A 51 -0.13 41.90 22.06
N THR A 52 -1.31 42.49 21.91
CA THR A 52 -2.23 42.22 20.79
C THR A 52 -2.21 43.35 19.77
N VAL A 53 -2.10 43.00 18.48
CA VAL A 53 -2.25 43.94 17.37
C VAL A 53 -3.50 43.59 16.57
N ASN A 54 -4.53 44.44 16.66
CA ASN A 54 -5.70 44.38 15.78
C ASN A 54 -5.51 45.37 14.63
N GLY A 55 -5.04 44.89 13.48
CA GLY A 55 -4.78 45.72 12.31
C GLY A 55 -3.57 45.28 11.49
N PHE A 56 -2.58 46.16 11.35
CA PHE A 56 -1.43 45.96 10.47
C PHE A 56 -0.11 46.03 11.24
N ASP A 57 0.72 44.99 11.13
CA ASP A 57 2.07 44.92 11.69
C ASP A 57 3.14 44.98 10.60
N LEU A 58 4.13 45.86 10.75
CA LEU A 58 5.24 46.06 9.80
C LEU A 58 6.60 46.19 10.52
N PRO A 59 7.23 45.07 10.89
CA PRO A 59 8.63 45.06 11.28
C PRO A 59 9.52 45.36 10.07
N ILE A 60 10.36 46.38 10.18
CA ILE A 60 11.20 46.86 9.07
C ILE A 60 12.54 46.12 9.05
N LEU A 61 13.34 46.23 10.12
CA LEU A 61 14.69 45.62 10.24
C LEU A 61 14.85 44.81 11.54
N GLY A 62 13.75 44.51 12.22
CA GLY A 62 13.76 44.09 13.62
C GLY A 62 12.96 42.84 13.95
N TYR A 63 13.33 42.22 15.07
CA TYR A 63 12.63 41.06 15.63
C TYR A 63 11.47 41.55 16.50
N THR A 64 10.25 41.17 16.16
CA THR A 64 9.04 41.55 16.89
C THR A 64 8.55 40.34 17.67
N GLU A 65 8.42 40.48 18.99
CA GLU A 65 7.64 39.58 19.80
C GLU A 65 6.23 40.15 19.96
N MET A 66 5.22 39.34 19.64
CA MET A 66 3.82 39.69 19.83
C MET A 66 3.08 38.56 20.52
N ASP A 67 2.06 38.89 21.32
CA ASP A 67 1.18 37.85 21.86
C ASP A 67 0.19 37.38 20.79
N GLN A 68 -0.48 38.28 20.08
CA GLN A 68 -1.47 37.92 19.06
C GLN A 68 -1.59 38.98 17.95
N VAL A 69 -1.84 38.54 16.71
CA VAL A 69 -2.14 39.44 15.59
C VAL A 69 -3.50 39.09 15.01
N ASN A 70 -4.43 40.05 14.99
CA ASN A 70 -5.72 39.94 14.29
C ASN A 70 -5.69 40.91 13.10
N GLY A 71 -5.31 40.43 11.92
CA GLY A 71 -5.21 41.26 10.72
C GLY A 71 -4.09 40.82 9.77
N PHE A 72 -3.22 41.75 9.41
CA PHE A 72 -2.19 41.51 8.40
C PHE A 72 -0.80 41.85 8.93
N GLN A 73 0.12 40.92 8.75
CA GLN A 73 1.51 41.06 9.12
C GLN A 73 2.43 40.99 7.90
N LEU A 74 3.38 41.93 7.83
CA LEU A 74 4.41 41.98 6.79
C LEU A 74 5.81 42.09 7.39
N GLY A 75 6.45 40.96 7.71
CA GLY A 75 7.81 40.92 8.25
C GLY A 75 8.87 41.13 7.17
N ALA A 76 9.47 42.32 7.09
CA ALA A 76 10.35 42.69 5.97
C ALA A 76 11.80 42.18 6.08
N ALA A 77 12.33 41.82 7.26
CA ALA A 77 13.76 41.47 7.37
C ALA A 77 14.21 40.49 8.48
N ALA A 78 13.61 40.46 9.68
CA ALA A 78 14.19 39.73 10.82
C ALA A 78 13.28 38.65 11.44
N GLY A 79 12.20 38.29 10.74
CA GLY A 79 11.22 37.29 11.20
C GLY A 79 10.26 37.85 12.26
N SER A 80 9.09 37.23 12.41
CA SER A 80 8.17 37.55 13.50
C SER A 80 7.97 36.35 14.41
N HIS A 81 7.95 36.63 15.72
CA HIS A 81 7.54 35.68 16.72
C HIS A 81 6.19 36.09 17.33
N VAL A 82 5.18 35.23 17.19
CA VAL A 82 3.83 35.47 17.72
C VAL A 82 3.48 34.32 18.68
N ARG A 83 3.25 34.62 19.96
CA ARG A 83 3.12 33.59 21.00
C ARG A 83 1.82 32.79 20.86
N ASN A 84 0.68 33.46 20.65
CA ASN A 84 -0.65 32.86 20.60
C ASN A 84 -1.18 32.63 19.17
N GLY A 85 -0.54 33.23 18.17
CA GLY A 85 -0.83 33.04 16.75
C GLY A 85 -1.49 34.23 16.04
N VAL A 86 -1.81 34.02 14.77
CA VAL A 86 -2.29 35.04 13.82
C VAL A 86 -3.67 34.68 13.27
N ASN A 87 -4.64 35.57 13.43
CA ASN A 87 -5.93 35.50 12.74
C ASN A 87 -5.90 36.46 11.55
N GLY A 88 -5.63 35.93 10.35
CA GLY A 88 -5.56 36.71 9.12
C GLY A 88 -4.44 36.27 8.18
N ALA A 89 -3.47 37.12 7.91
CA ALA A 89 -2.36 36.75 7.03
C ALA A 89 -1.00 37.24 7.54
N ALA A 90 0.00 36.36 7.48
CA ALA A 90 1.38 36.65 7.82
C ALA A 90 2.30 36.38 6.64
N ILE A 91 2.95 37.45 6.14
CA ILE A 91 3.92 37.39 5.06
C ILE A 91 5.28 37.83 5.59
N GLY A 92 6.32 37.03 5.42
CA GLY A 92 7.64 37.40 5.90
C GLY A 92 8.77 36.49 5.44
N LEU A 93 9.97 36.65 6.01
CA LEU A 93 11.07 35.69 5.80
C LEU A 93 10.93 34.47 6.71
N PHE A 94 10.60 34.69 7.98
CA PHE A 94 10.44 33.67 9.00
C PHE A 94 9.18 33.95 9.81
N ASN A 95 8.22 33.03 9.80
CA ASN A 95 7.02 33.09 10.62
C ASN A 95 7.16 32.05 11.75
N TRP A 96 7.35 32.50 12.99
CA TRP A 96 7.54 31.64 14.17
C TRP A 96 6.39 31.83 15.15
N HIS A 97 5.31 31.09 14.99
CA HIS A 97 4.09 31.30 15.76
C HIS A 97 3.84 30.10 16.69
N GLY A 98 3.76 30.34 18.01
CA GLY A 98 3.64 29.28 19.01
C GLY A 98 2.22 28.72 19.16
N GLY A 99 1.21 29.48 18.75
CA GLY A 99 -0.20 29.14 18.93
C GLY A 99 -0.91 28.79 17.62
N GLU A 100 -2.13 29.30 17.47
CA GLU A 100 -3.02 28.96 16.36
C GLU A 100 -3.02 30.06 15.30
N ASP A 101 -2.62 29.71 14.09
CA ASP A 101 -2.75 30.58 12.94
C ASP A 101 -3.99 30.21 12.13
N ASN A 102 -4.95 31.13 12.09
CA ASN A 102 -6.16 31.01 11.31
C ASN A 102 -6.06 31.92 10.08
N GLY A 103 -5.63 31.36 8.95
CA GLY A 103 -5.59 32.08 7.67
C GLY A 103 -4.41 31.71 6.76
N LEU A 104 -3.61 32.70 6.35
CA LEU A 104 -2.60 32.55 5.30
C LEU A 104 -1.19 32.91 5.79
N ASN A 105 -0.28 31.94 5.72
CA ASN A 105 1.14 32.13 6.02
C ASN A 105 1.98 31.97 4.76
N ILE A 106 2.79 32.98 4.43
CA ILE A 106 3.71 32.93 3.30
C ILE A 106 5.09 33.39 3.77
N SER A 107 6.07 32.49 3.76
CA SER A 107 7.44 32.87 4.11
C SER A 107 8.51 31.95 3.51
N LEU A 108 9.79 32.19 3.79
CA LEU A 108 10.83 31.21 3.47
C LEU A 108 10.78 30.03 4.45
N ALA A 109 10.53 30.29 5.73
CA ALA A 109 10.36 29.27 6.74
C ALA A 109 9.18 29.58 7.67
N ASN A 110 8.15 28.74 7.62
CA ASN A 110 7.05 28.76 8.58
C ASN A 110 7.32 27.72 9.68
N GLN A 111 7.11 28.10 10.93
CA GLN A 111 7.10 27.23 12.09
C GLN A 111 5.94 27.65 12.99
N VAL A 112 4.85 26.89 12.93
CA VAL A 112 3.57 27.24 13.56
C VAL A 112 3.19 26.15 14.57
N GLY A 113 2.45 26.49 15.62
CA GLY A 113 1.77 25.50 16.46
C GLY A 113 0.68 24.79 15.66
N VAL A 114 -0.51 25.39 15.57
CA VAL A 114 -1.62 24.86 14.77
C VAL A 114 -1.85 25.75 13.57
N MET A 115 -1.81 25.19 12.37
CA MET A 115 -2.11 25.92 11.13
C MET A 115 -3.52 25.57 10.63
N ASN A 116 -4.46 26.49 10.75
CA ASN A 116 -5.80 26.39 10.16
C ASN A 116 -5.88 27.31 8.93
N GLY A 117 -5.71 26.76 7.73
CA GLY A 117 -5.76 27.55 6.49
C GLY A 117 -4.69 27.14 5.47
N ALA A 118 -3.87 28.08 5.01
CA ALA A 118 -2.84 27.82 3.99
C ALA A 118 -1.45 28.31 4.43
N SER A 119 -0.46 27.42 4.41
CA SER A 119 0.94 27.73 4.68
C SER A 119 1.79 27.44 3.44
N VAL A 120 2.61 28.42 3.03
CA VAL A 120 3.49 28.32 1.86
C VAL A 120 4.89 28.79 2.25
N GLY A 121 5.91 27.97 1.98
CA GLY A 121 7.30 28.40 2.12
C GLY A 121 8.33 27.40 1.63
N ILE A 122 9.63 27.70 1.72
CA ILE A 122 10.66 26.70 1.39
C ILE A 122 10.62 25.58 2.42
N TYR A 123 10.58 25.96 3.69
CA TYR A 123 10.35 25.06 4.81
C TYR A 123 9.02 25.41 5.48
N SER A 124 8.17 24.43 5.71
CA SER A 124 6.90 24.66 6.39
C SER A 124 6.66 23.60 7.45
N ALA A 125 6.74 24.01 8.71
CA ALA A 125 6.54 23.16 9.87
C ALA A 125 5.33 23.60 10.69
N ALA A 126 4.57 22.61 11.17
CA ALA A 126 3.44 22.81 12.07
C ALA A 126 3.40 21.68 13.11
N ASP A 127 2.77 21.86 14.26
CA ASP A 127 2.42 20.76 15.17
C ASP A 127 1.16 20.02 14.72
N GLU A 128 0.18 20.77 14.19
CA GLU A 128 -1.01 20.26 13.52
C GLU A 128 -1.35 21.13 12.30
N LEU A 129 -1.83 20.51 11.22
CA LEU A 129 -2.19 21.21 10.00
C LEU A 129 -3.61 20.87 9.55
N ASN A 130 -4.50 21.86 9.55
CA ASN A 130 -5.85 21.79 9.03
C ASN A 130 -5.97 22.70 7.80
N GLY A 131 -5.74 22.14 6.60
CA GLY A 131 -5.83 22.88 5.34
C GLY A 131 -4.71 22.54 4.36
N LEU A 132 -4.08 23.56 3.78
CA LEU A 132 -3.08 23.45 2.72
C LEU A 132 -1.68 23.77 3.24
N ASN A 133 -0.71 22.91 2.95
CA ASN A 133 0.69 23.14 3.20
C ASN A 133 1.49 22.92 1.92
N ILE A 134 2.32 23.90 1.54
CA ILE A 134 3.16 23.82 0.36
C ILE A 134 4.58 24.23 0.72
N GLY A 135 5.56 23.42 0.33
CA GLY A 135 6.94 23.88 0.34
C GLY A 135 7.96 23.07 -0.41
N ALA A 136 9.24 23.36 -0.23
CA ALA A 136 10.31 22.46 -0.67
C ALA A 136 10.42 21.28 0.29
N ALA A 137 10.27 21.52 1.59
CA ALA A 137 10.15 20.48 2.61
C ALA A 137 9.07 20.87 3.62
N THR A 138 8.27 19.88 4.03
CA THR A 138 7.26 20.07 5.09
C THR A 138 7.50 19.12 6.24
N ALA A 139 7.20 19.55 7.45
CA ALA A 139 7.38 18.75 8.66
C ALA A 139 6.25 19.03 9.66
N VAL A 140 5.32 18.09 9.82
CA VAL A 140 4.19 18.22 10.75
C VAL A 140 4.34 17.28 11.94
N GLY A 141 4.26 17.82 13.16
CA GLY A 141 4.45 17.11 14.43
C GLY A 141 5.90 17.02 14.93
N ASN A 142 6.82 17.80 14.36
CA ASN A 142 8.24 17.74 14.72
C ASN A 142 8.61 18.63 15.92
N LEU A 143 7.75 19.55 16.37
CA LEU A 143 8.07 20.46 17.47
C LEU A 143 7.64 19.84 18.81
N ASN A 144 6.33 19.79 19.07
CA ASN A 144 5.73 19.22 20.29
C ASN A 144 4.36 18.54 20.05
N GLY A 145 3.88 18.52 18.80
CA GLY A 145 2.54 18.08 18.44
C GLY A 145 2.34 16.59 18.19
N THR A 146 1.07 16.22 17.98
CA THR A 146 0.66 14.90 17.48
C THR A 146 1.12 14.66 16.06
N GLY A 147 1.25 15.72 15.25
CA GLY A 147 1.60 15.64 13.84
C GLY A 147 0.44 15.22 12.96
N ASP A 148 -0.78 15.65 13.26
CA ASP A 148 -1.92 15.34 12.41
C ASP A 148 -2.03 16.35 11.26
N ILE A 149 -2.27 15.84 10.05
CA ILE A 149 -2.61 16.64 8.86
C ILE A 149 -4.03 16.28 8.45
N ASN A 150 -4.91 17.28 8.43
CA ASN A 150 -6.24 17.21 7.84
C ASN A 150 -6.28 18.15 6.62
N GLY A 151 -5.94 17.65 5.43
CA GLY A 151 -5.97 18.43 4.21
C GLY A 151 -4.91 18.01 3.17
N MET A 152 -4.23 19.00 2.59
CA MET A 152 -3.29 18.82 1.49
C MET A 152 -1.88 19.21 1.94
N ASN A 153 -0.91 18.32 1.79
CA ASN A 153 0.49 18.56 2.09
C ASN A 153 1.33 18.28 0.84
N VAL A 154 2.03 19.29 0.33
CA VAL A 154 2.75 19.24 -0.95
C VAL A 154 4.18 19.73 -0.75
N ALA A 155 5.16 18.87 -1.02
CA ALA A 155 6.58 19.19 -0.94
C ALA A 155 7.33 18.93 -2.25
N GLY A 156 8.24 19.84 -2.61
CA GLY A 156 9.19 19.63 -3.71
C GLY A 156 10.18 18.50 -3.44
N LEU A 157 10.59 18.29 -2.19
CA LEU A 157 11.52 17.24 -1.75
C LEU A 157 10.78 16.17 -0.94
N GLY A 158 10.26 16.52 0.24
CA GLY A 158 9.66 15.53 1.11
C GLY A 158 8.72 16.10 2.16
N ASN A 159 7.74 15.27 2.51
CA ASN A 159 6.79 15.52 3.59
C ASN A 159 7.10 14.58 4.75
N TYR A 160 7.33 15.13 5.93
CA TYR A 160 7.44 14.38 7.18
C TYR A 160 6.19 14.64 8.04
N ASN A 161 5.56 13.57 8.50
CA ASN A 161 4.38 13.61 9.35
C ASN A 161 4.51 12.61 10.50
N LYS A 162 4.53 13.10 11.73
CA LYS A 162 4.63 12.23 12.92
C LYS A 162 3.31 11.54 13.28
N GLY A 163 2.19 12.17 12.96
CA GLY A 163 0.87 11.67 13.29
C GLY A 163 0.18 11.06 12.09
N ARG A 164 -1.13 11.30 12.02
CA ARG A 164 -2.03 10.77 11.00
C ARG A 164 -2.12 11.77 9.86
N MET A 165 -2.23 11.24 8.65
CA MET A 165 -2.43 12.05 7.46
C MET A 165 -3.79 11.73 6.86
N TYR A 166 -4.65 12.74 6.72
CA TYR A 166 -5.96 12.67 6.09
C TYR A 166 -6.04 13.64 4.92
N GLY A 167 -6.18 13.13 3.69
CA GLY A 167 -6.35 13.94 2.48
C GLY A 167 -5.33 13.64 1.39
N LEU A 168 -4.62 14.65 0.88
CA LEU A 168 -3.61 14.50 -0.19
C LEU A 168 -2.18 14.78 0.32
N ASN A 169 -1.25 13.85 0.13
CA ASN A 169 0.16 13.98 0.47
C ASN A 169 1.03 13.76 -0.77
N VAL A 170 1.76 14.78 -1.22
CA VAL A 170 2.52 14.74 -2.47
C VAL A 170 3.93 15.24 -2.25
N ALA A 171 4.93 14.42 -2.59
CA ALA A 171 6.34 14.78 -2.47
C ALA A 171 7.12 14.49 -3.77
N GLY A 172 8.07 15.34 -4.12
CA GLY A 172 8.96 15.08 -5.25
C GLY A 172 9.88 13.87 -5.03
N LEU A 173 10.35 13.63 -3.80
CA LEU A 173 11.17 12.46 -3.45
C LEU A 173 10.39 11.47 -2.58
N GLY A 174 9.90 11.89 -1.41
CA GLY A 174 9.25 10.93 -0.51
C GLY A 174 8.35 11.50 0.57
N ASN A 175 7.35 10.70 0.93
CA ASN A 175 6.47 10.98 2.05
C ASN A 175 6.77 10.01 3.19
N TYR A 176 6.87 10.54 4.40
CA TYR A 176 7.09 9.77 5.62
C TYR A 176 5.97 10.08 6.61
N THR A 177 5.11 9.10 6.90
CA THR A 177 4.01 9.22 7.86
C THR A 177 4.17 8.14 8.93
N GLU A 178 4.49 8.49 10.18
CA GLU A 178 4.64 7.48 11.24
C GLU A 178 3.29 6.88 11.65
N GLY A 179 2.21 7.66 11.58
CA GLY A 179 0.85 7.21 11.85
C GLY A 179 0.13 6.60 10.66
N THR A 180 -1.20 6.65 10.71
CA THR A 180 -2.08 6.13 9.64
C THR A 180 -2.22 7.15 8.51
N MET A 181 -2.28 6.69 7.26
CA MET A 181 -2.58 7.53 6.10
C MET A 181 -3.96 7.18 5.54
N ARG A 182 -4.83 8.18 5.36
CA ARG A 182 -6.13 8.04 4.69
C ARG A 182 -6.25 9.07 3.57
N GLY A 183 -6.41 8.60 2.33
CA GLY A 183 -6.56 9.45 1.15
C GLY A 183 -5.59 9.07 0.05
N MET A 184 -4.86 10.05 -0.49
CA MET A 184 -3.93 9.86 -1.60
C MET A 184 -2.51 10.23 -1.20
N ASN A 185 -1.55 9.35 -1.49
CA ASN A 185 -0.14 9.56 -1.17
C ASN A 185 0.72 9.27 -2.40
N VAL A 186 1.48 10.27 -2.84
CA VAL A 186 2.23 10.23 -4.10
C VAL A 186 3.66 10.71 -3.89
N ALA A 187 4.64 9.90 -4.29
CA ALA A 187 6.05 10.25 -4.22
C ALA A 187 6.84 9.84 -5.47
N GLY A 188 7.84 10.64 -5.83
CA GLY A 188 8.74 10.33 -6.95
C GLY A 188 9.73 9.20 -6.68
N ILE A 189 10.04 8.88 -5.42
CA ILE A 189 10.91 7.75 -5.04
C ILE A 189 10.16 6.81 -4.11
N GLY A 190 9.70 7.29 -2.95
CA GLY A 190 9.14 6.35 -1.99
C GLY A 190 8.23 6.93 -0.92
N ASN A 191 7.31 6.07 -0.46
CA ASN A 191 6.36 6.34 0.61
C ASN A 191 6.63 5.39 1.78
N TYR A 192 6.70 5.93 2.99
CA TYR A 192 6.74 5.18 4.23
C TYR A 192 5.53 5.52 5.09
N ILE A 193 4.82 4.50 5.55
CA ILE A 193 3.62 4.61 6.40
C ILE A 193 3.79 3.63 7.58
N GLY A 194 3.96 4.13 8.79
CA GLY A 194 4.12 3.31 10.00
C GLY A 194 2.79 2.72 10.54
N GLY A 195 1.66 3.28 10.11
CA GLY A 195 0.32 2.80 10.42
C GLY A 195 -0.37 2.10 9.24
N ASP A 196 -1.71 2.08 9.30
CA ASP A 196 -2.54 1.58 8.20
C ASP A 196 -2.61 2.61 7.06
N MET A 197 -2.71 2.11 5.83
CA MET A 197 -2.96 2.90 4.65
C MET A 197 -4.38 2.63 4.13
N LYS A 198 -5.20 3.68 4.00
CA LYS A 198 -6.54 3.59 3.38
C LYS A 198 -6.67 4.57 2.22
N GLY A 199 -6.80 4.07 1.00
CA GLY A 199 -6.98 4.89 -0.20
C GLY A 199 -6.01 4.52 -1.32
N PHE A 200 -5.31 5.51 -1.88
CA PHE A 200 -4.44 5.36 -3.03
C PHE A 200 -2.99 5.70 -2.69
N ASN A 201 -2.07 4.80 -3.00
CA ASN A 201 -0.64 5.02 -2.80
C ASN A 201 0.11 4.76 -4.11
N VAL A 202 0.92 5.75 -4.53
CA VAL A 202 1.67 5.70 -5.79
C VAL A 202 3.10 6.15 -5.56
N SER A 203 4.05 5.25 -5.76
CA SER A 203 5.49 5.54 -5.68
C SER A 203 6.31 4.37 -6.21
N PRO A 204 7.54 4.57 -6.70
CA PRO A 204 8.42 3.44 -7.04
C PRO A 204 8.61 2.46 -5.88
N PHE A 205 8.85 2.96 -4.67
CA PHE A 205 9.00 2.13 -3.47
C PHE A 205 7.93 2.46 -2.42
N SER A 206 7.31 1.45 -1.82
CA SER A 206 6.36 1.68 -0.72
C SER A 206 6.63 0.73 0.44
N TRP A 207 6.64 1.28 1.64
CA TRP A 207 6.74 0.52 2.88
C TRP A 207 5.55 0.88 3.77
N VAL A 208 4.65 -0.07 3.99
CA VAL A 208 3.50 0.08 4.89
C VAL A 208 3.67 -0.95 6.01
N GLU A 209 3.99 -0.50 7.22
CA GLU A 209 4.20 -1.41 8.37
C GLU A 209 2.95 -2.21 8.74
N LYS A 210 1.77 -1.72 8.32
CA LYS A 210 0.48 -2.36 8.59
C LYS A 210 -0.29 -2.76 7.35
N ASP A 211 -1.59 -2.45 7.35
CA ASP A 211 -2.52 -2.97 6.37
C ASP A 211 -2.79 -1.91 5.31
N ILE A 212 -2.95 -2.36 4.07
CA ILE A 212 -3.37 -1.56 2.93
C ILE A 212 -4.83 -1.86 2.65
N THR A 213 -5.68 -0.84 2.61
CA THR A 213 -7.06 -0.94 2.10
C THR A 213 -7.24 0.04 0.96
N GLY A 214 -7.39 -0.46 -0.28
CA GLY A 214 -7.55 0.37 -1.48
C GLY A 214 -6.62 -0.04 -2.61
N ALA A 215 -5.92 0.92 -3.21
CA ALA A 215 -5.04 0.68 -4.35
C ALA A 215 -3.60 1.13 -4.08
N ASN A 216 -2.66 0.19 -4.25
CA ASN A 216 -1.24 0.43 -4.11
C ASN A 216 -0.53 0.14 -5.45
N VAL A 217 0.07 1.15 -6.06
CA VAL A 217 0.70 1.06 -7.39
C VAL A 217 2.15 1.49 -7.30
N THR A 218 3.06 0.52 -7.43
CA THR A 218 4.48 0.69 -7.13
C THR A 218 5.38 -0.10 -8.08
N LEU A 219 6.71 0.04 -7.95
CA LEU A 219 7.65 -0.95 -8.51
C LEU A 219 7.89 -2.06 -7.48
N ALA A 220 8.14 -1.71 -6.23
CA ALA A 220 8.24 -2.66 -5.14
C ALA A 220 7.51 -2.14 -3.91
N ASN A 221 6.74 -3.01 -3.26
CA ASN A 221 6.10 -2.69 -1.98
C ASN A 221 6.24 -3.81 -0.96
N HIS A 222 6.25 -3.38 0.29
CA HIS A 222 6.12 -4.20 1.48
C HIS A 222 4.90 -3.78 2.28
N SER A 223 4.14 -4.77 2.76
CA SER A 223 2.96 -4.58 3.61
C SER A 223 2.71 -5.79 4.50
N ARG A 224 1.87 -5.67 5.53
CA ARG A 224 1.39 -6.84 6.27
C ARG A 224 0.25 -7.52 5.53
N ASN A 225 -0.88 -6.82 5.40
CA ASN A 225 -2.05 -7.30 4.66
C ASN A 225 -2.46 -6.30 3.59
N VAL A 226 -3.10 -6.78 2.52
CA VAL A 226 -3.67 -5.94 1.47
C VAL A 226 -5.10 -6.34 1.18
N GLU A 227 -6.02 -5.38 1.21
CA GLU A 227 -7.40 -5.52 0.76
C GLU A 227 -7.65 -4.55 -0.40
N GLY A 228 -7.78 -5.09 -1.62
CA GLY A 228 -8.02 -4.31 -2.84
C GLY A 228 -7.04 -4.63 -3.97
N LEU A 229 -6.43 -3.58 -4.54
CA LEU A 229 -5.53 -3.67 -5.69
C LEU A 229 -4.08 -3.46 -5.25
N ASN A 230 -3.22 -4.47 -5.47
CA ASN A 230 -1.78 -4.36 -5.27
C ASN A 230 -1.03 -4.59 -6.59
N VAL A 231 -0.38 -3.55 -7.09
CA VAL A 231 0.40 -3.59 -8.32
C VAL A 231 1.85 -3.22 -8.00
N GLY A 232 2.77 -4.12 -8.30
CA GLY A 232 4.21 -3.93 -8.20
C GLY A 232 4.87 -4.20 -9.54
N GLY A 233 5.61 -3.26 -10.10
CA GLY A 233 6.36 -3.48 -11.33
C GLY A 233 7.41 -4.61 -11.21
N ILE A 234 7.87 -4.91 -10.00
CA ILE A 234 8.88 -5.92 -9.68
C ILE A 234 8.37 -6.85 -8.58
N ALA A 235 7.99 -6.32 -7.41
CA ALA A 235 7.69 -7.17 -6.26
C ALA A 235 6.54 -6.65 -5.39
N ASN A 236 5.64 -7.56 -5.02
CA ASN A 236 4.68 -7.38 -3.95
C ASN A 236 5.04 -8.34 -2.82
N TRP A 237 5.46 -7.80 -1.67
CA TRP A 237 5.70 -8.57 -0.46
C TRP A 237 4.62 -8.24 0.58
N SER A 238 3.77 -9.22 0.88
CA SER A 238 2.84 -9.18 2.01
C SER A 238 3.25 -10.21 3.06
N GLU A 239 3.38 -9.82 4.32
CA GLU A 239 3.68 -10.76 5.41
C GLU A 239 2.48 -11.62 5.83
N GLY A 240 1.28 -11.22 5.44
CA GLY A 240 0.01 -11.88 5.74
C GLY A 240 -0.85 -12.04 4.48
N ASP A 241 -2.11 -11.61 4.57
CA ASP A 241 -3.14 -11.85 3.57
C ASP A 241 -3.17 -10.79 2.48
N ILE A 242 -3.35 -11.22 1.23
CA ILE A 242 -3.80 -10.37 0.14
C ILE A 242 -5.19 -10.81 -0.29
N LYS A 243 -6.17 -9.90 -0.22
CA LYS A 243 -7.57 -10.09 -0.62
C LYS A 243 -7.90 -9.11 -1.75
N GLY A 244 -7.98 -9.61 -2.99
CA GLY A 244 -8.30 -8.81 -4.17
C GLY A 244 -7.44 -9.17 -5.38
N MET A 245 -6.85 -8.17 -6.03
CA MET A 245 -6.01 -8.35 -7.23
C MET A 245 -4.56 -8.03 -6.91
N ASN A 246 -3.67 -8.98 -7.17
CA ASN A 246 -2.24 -8.89 -6.87
C ASN A 246 -1.42 -9.14 -8.14
N VAL A 247 -0.67 -8.14 -8.59
CA VAL A 247 0.07 -8.20 -9.86
C VAL A 247 1.50 -7.72 -9.66
N ALA A 248 2.49 -8.59 -9.91
CA ALA A 248 3.90 -8.20 -10.01
C ALA A 248 4.76 -9.21 -10.78
N VAL A 249 6.06 -8.96 -10.92
CA VAL A 249 6.99 -10.00 -11.39
C VAL A 249 7.14 -11.11 -10.34
N VAL A 250 7.23 -10.71 -9.07
CA VAL A 250 7.32 -11.60 -7.91
C VAL A 250 6.24 -11.24 -6.89
N ASN A 251 5.36 -12.19 -6.60
CA ASN A 251 4.37 -12.07 -5.53
C ASN A 251 4.74 -13.01 -4.36
N VAL A 252 4.84 -12.45 -3.16
CA VAL A 252 5.04 -13.20 -1.90
C VAL A 252 3.94 -12.80 -0.93
N SER A 253 3.20 -13.78 -0.42
CA SER A 253 2.13 -13.59 0.59
C SER A 253 2.02 -14.82 1.48
N GLU A 254 1.35 -14.72 2.63
CA GLU A 254 0.90 -15.93 3.33
C GLU A 254 -0.33 -16.50 2.62
N ASN A 255 -1.39 -15.72 2.52
CA ASN A 255 -2.63 -16.15 1.87
C ASN A 255 -3.00 -15.19 0.75
N MET A 256 -3.39 -15.73 -0.40
CA MET A 256 -3.85 -14.96 -1.56
C MET A 256 -5.29 -15.35 -1.87
N THR A 257 -6.24 -14.43 -1.71
CA THR A 257 -7.65 -14.61 -2.09
C THR A 257 -8.02 -13.66 -3.22
N GLY A 258 -8.41 -14.17 -4.38
CA GLY A 258 -8.84 -13.38 -5.54
C GLY A 258 -8.06 -13.70 -6.80
N LEU A 259 -7.50 -12.68 -7.46
CA LEU A 259 -6.74 -12.82 -8.70
C LEU A 259 -5.26 -12.51 -8.46
N ASN A 260 -4.40 -13.49 -8.70
CA ASN A 260 -2.96 -13.37 -8.58
C ASN A 260 -2.29 -13.57 -9.93
N VAL A 261 -1.50 -12.58 -10.37
CA VAL A 261 -0.80 -12.62 -11.65
C VAL A 261 0.66 -12.28 -11.42
N ALA A 262 1.53 -13.28 -11.50
CA ALA A 262 2.97 -13.07 -11.40
C ALA A 262 3.77 -14.20 -12.04
N PRO A 263 4.80 -13.93 -12.86
CA PRO A 263 5.77 -14.92 -13.27
C PRO A 263 6.27 -15.81 -12.13
N PHE A 264 6.56 -15.25 -10.95
CA PHE A 264 6.91 -16.01 -9.76
C PHE A 264 5.93 -15.73 -8.63
N ASN A 265 5.21 -16.76 -8.19
CA ASN A 265 4.32 -16.69 -7.04
C ASN A 265 4.78 -17.60 -5.91
N LYS A 266 4.82 -17.07 -4.69
CA LYS A 266 4.99 -17.84 -3.46
C LYS A 266 3.88 -17.48 -2.46
N SER A 267 3.13 -18.49 -2.04
CA SER A 267 2.08 -18.38 -1.01
C SER A 267 2.04 -19.64 -0.14
N LYS A 268 1.40 -19.58 1.02
CA LYS A 268 0.94 -20.80 1.72
C LYS A 268 -0.40 -21.23 1.15
N GLU A 269 -1.37 -20.32 1.10
CA GLU A 269 -2.70 -20.61 0.55
C GLU A 269 -3.03 -19.67 -0.62
N THR A 270 -3.61 -20.22 -1.68
CA THR A 270 -4.16 -19.46 -2.80
C THR A 270 -5.60 -19.89 -3.09
N VAL A 271 -6.54 -18.97 -2.97
CA VAL A 271 -7.97 -19.18 -3.24
C VAL A 271 -8.41 -18.23 -4.35
N GLY A 272 -8.86 -18.78 -5.48
CA GLY A 272 -9.34 -18.00 -6.62
C GLY A 272 -8.59 -18.34 -7.91
N ALA A 273 -8.09 -17.33 -8.61
CA ALA A 273 -7.38 -17.47 -9.88
C ALA A 273 -5.90 -17.10 -9.73
N ASN A 274 -5.02 -18.04 -10.05
CA ASN A 274 -3.57 -17.85 -10.04
C ASN A 274 -2.98 -18.08 -11.42
N ILE A 275 -2.30 -17.08 -11.97
CA ILE A 275 -1.69 -17.10 -13.29
C ILE A 275 -0.21 -16.77 -13.13
N SER A 276 0.66 -17.72 -13.39
CA SER A 276 2.10 -17.56 -13.17
C SER A 276 2.96 -18.30 -14.19
N ALA A 277 4.28 -18.14 -14.13
CA ALA A 277 5.20 -19.06 -14.78
C ALA A 277 5.63 -20.16 -13.81
N PHE A 278 5.90 -19.77 -12.56
CA PHE A 278 6.26 -20.62 -11.44
C PHE A 278 5.34 -20.33 -10.27
N ASN A 279 4.48 -21.29 -9.94
CA ASN A 279 3.66 -21.26 -8.74
C ASN A 279 4.27 -22.15 -7.66
N TRP A 280 4.46 -21.60 -6.47
CA TRP A 280 4.75 -22.34 -5.26
C TRP A 280 3.72 -21.98 -4.19
N SER A 281 2.76 -22.88 -3.98
CA SER A 281 1.77 -22.78 -2.91
C SER A 281 1.81 -24.05 -2.05
N GLU A 282 1.25 -24.03 -0.84
CA GLU A 282 0.97 -25.26 -0.10
C GLU A 282 -0.43 -25.75 -0.46
N ASN A 283 -1.43 -24.86 -0.40
CA ASN A 283 -2.82 -25.18 -0.71
C ASN A 283 -3.34 -24.25 -1.81
N THR A 284 -3.82 -24.81 -2.92
CA THR A 284 -4.42 -24.02 -4.00
C THR A 284 -5.85 -24.48 -4.26
N THR A 285 -6.81 -23.55 -4.17
CA THR A 285 -8.23 -23.79 -4.46
C THR A 285 -8.72 -22.85 -5.55
N GLY A 286 -9.22 -23.40 -6.66
CA GLY A 286 -9.79 -22.64 -7.76
C GLY A 286 -9.11 -22.90 -9.10
N PHE A 287 -8.80 -21.84 -9.84
CA PHE A 287 -8.13 -21.91 -11.14
C PHE A 287 -6.64 -21.59 -10.98
N ASN A 288 -5.78 -22.58 -11.24
CA ASN A 288 -4.34 -22.43 -11.16
C ASN A 288 -3.71 -22.74 -12.52
N MET A 289 -3.00 -21.76 -13.09
CA MET A 289 -2.32 -21.89 -14.38
C MET A 289 -0.88 -21.41 -14.27
N ALA A 290 0.07 -22.32 -14.49
CA ALA A 290 1.48 -21.96 -14.54
C ALA A 290 2.30 -22.88 -15.44
N ALA A 291 3.48 -22.47 -15.90
CA ALA A 291 4.38 -23.42 -16.57
C ALA A 291 4.83 -24.52 -15.58
N PHE A 292 5.11 -24.15 -14.33
CA PHE A 292 5.41 -25.06 -13.23
C PHE A 292 4.50 -24.78 -12.05
N ASN A 293 3.67 -25.76 -11.68
CA ASN A 293 2.85 -25.71 -10.49
C ASN A 293 3.44 -26.63 -9.42
N ARG A 294 3.76 -26.09 -8.25
CA ARG A 294 4.03 -26.86 -7.04
C ARG A 294 3.01 -26.51 -5.97
N THR A 295 2.24 -27.50 -5.55
CA THR A 295 1.25 -27.40 -4.46
C THR A 295 1.28 -28.67 -3.62
N ASN A 296 0.91 -28.63 -2.35
CA ASN A 296 0.67 -29.86 -1.60
C ASN A 296 -0.74 -30.34 -1.91
N ASP A 297 -1.74 -29.51 -1.65
CA ASP A 297 -3.13 -29.84 -1.95
C ASP A 297 -3.66 -28.92 -3.05
N MET A 298 -4.22 -29.52 -4.11
CA MET A 298 -4.85 -28.81 -5.22
C MET A 298 -6.34 -29.14 -5.28
N THR A 299 -7.21 -28.15 -5.19
CA THR A 299 -8.65 -28.32 -5.41
C THR A 299 -9.11 -27.43 -6.57
N GLY A 300 -9.75 -28.02 -7.59
CA GLY A 300 -10.30 -27.28 -8.73
C GLY A 300 -9.59 -27.59 -10.04
N PHE A 301 -9.14 -26.56 -10.76
CA PHE A 301 -8.53 -26.68 -12.09
C PHE A 301 -7.06 -26.29 -12.04
N ASN A 302 -6.18 -27.25 -12.28
CA ASN A 302 -4.74 -27.07 -12.32
C ASN A 302 -4.23 -27.31 -13.74
N LEU A 303 -3.57 -26.31 -14.33
CA LEU A 303 -3.00 -26.38 -15.66
C LEU A 303 -1.54 -25.98 -15.63
N GLY A 304 -0.67 -26.84 -16.15
CA GLY A 304 0.72 -26.45 -16.36
C GLY A 304 1.53 -27.35 -17.24
N ALA A 305 2.75 -26.95 -17.61
CA ALA A 305 3.65 -27.88 -18.30
C ALA A 305 4.09 -28.99 -17.34
N PHE A 306 4.37 -28.61 -16.09
CA PHE A 306 4.71 -29.52 -15.00
C PHE A 306 3.84 -29.22 -13.78
N ASN A 307 3.08 -30.22 -13.35
CA ASN A 307 2.31 -30.15 -12.11
C ASN A 307 2.93 -31.11 -11.09
N VAL A 308 3.30 -30.58 -9.93
CA VAL A 308 3.79 -31.34 -8.78
C VAL A 308 2.84 -31.07 -7.62
N ALA A 309 2.06 -32.08 -7.28
CA ALA A 309 1.08 -32.05 -6.20
C ALA A 309 1.35 -33.16 -5.18
N ASN A 310 0.86 -33.04 -3.95
CA ASN A 310 0.63 -34.21 -3.11
C ASN A 310 -0.76 -34.78 -3.42
N ASN A 311 -1.82 -34.07 -3.05
CA ASN A 311 -3.19 -34.45 -3.37
C ASN A 311 -3.82 -33.52 -4.39
N VAL A 312 -4.67 -34.07 -5.26
CA VAL A 312 -5.44 -33.32 -6.24
C VAL A 312 -6.90 -33.74 -6.18
N THR A 313 -7.81 -32.79 -6.05
CA THR A 313 -9.25 -32.97 -6.21
C THR A 313 -9.75 -32.08 -7.34
N GLY A 314 -10.14 -32.66 -8.48
CA GLY A 314 -10.63 -31.92 -9.65
C GLY A 314 -9.92 -32.27 -10.94
N MET A 315 -9.46 -31.26 -11.69
CA MET A 315 -8.80 -31.43 -12.99
C MET A 315 -7.33 -31.05 -12.88
N ASN A 316 -6.43 -31.98 -13.18
CA ASN A 316 -4.99 -31.78 -13.23
C ASN A 316 -4.49 -32.04 -14.64
N LEU A 317 -4.15 -30.96 -15.35
CA LEU A 317 -3.79 -30.97 -16.75
C LEU A 317 -2.35 -30.52 -16.93
N GLY A 318 -1.51 -31.35 -17.51
CA GLY A 318 -0.17 -30.90 -17.86
C GLY A 318 0.62 -31.80 -18.79
N ALA A 319 1.80 -31.38 -19.22
CA ALA A 319 2.64 -32.30 -20.00
C ALA A 319 3.16 -33.42 -19.09
N VAL A 320 3.48 -33.09 -17.84
CA VAL A 320 3.88 -34.03 -16.81
C VAL A 320 3.15 -33.72 -15.50
N ASN A 321 2.51 -34.73 -14.93
CA ASN A 321 1.86 -34.65 -13.63
C ASN A 321 2.53 -35.64 -12.65
N PHE A 322 3.05 -35.12 -11.55
CA PHE A 322 3.58 -35.88 -10.42
C PHE A 322 2.74 -35.63 -9.18
N ASN A 323 2.10 -36.68 -8.67
CA ASN A 323 1.24 -36.63 -7.49
C ASN A 323 1.79 -37.56 -6.41
N GLY A 324 2.23 -37.00 -5.28
CA GLY A 324 2.79 -37.76 -4.15
C GLY A 324 1.75 -38.52 -3.32
N GLY A 325 0.48 -38.11 -3.41
CA GLY A 325 -0.67 -38.67 -2.72
C GLY A 325 -1.76 -39.08 -3.71
N ASN A 326 -3.00 -38.72 -3.42
CA ASN A 326 -4.18 -39.17 -4.18
C ASN A 326 -4.60 -38.16 -5.26
N VAL A 327 -5.22 -38.68 -6.32
CA VAL A 327 -5.91 -37.87 -7.32
C VAL A 327 -7.37 -38.28 -7.43
N ASP A 328 -8.26 -37.39 -7.04
CA ASP A 328 -9.71 -37.56 -7.14
C ASP A 328 -10.26 -36.67 -8.28
N GLY A 329 -10.45 -37.26 -9.46
CA GLY A 329 -10.97 -36.57 -10.63
C GLY A 329 -10.25 -36.92 -11.93
N LEU A 330 -9.94 -35.90 -12.75
CA LEU A 330 -9.27 -36.05 -14.03
C LEU A 330 -7.79 -35.70 -13.90
N ASN A 331 -6.92 -36.65 -14.20
CA ASN A 331 -5.49 -36.44 -14.33
C ASN A 331 -5.09 -36.67 -15.79
N MET A 332 -4.71 -35.62 -16.51
CA MET A 332 -4.37 -35.73 -17.93
C MET A 332 -3.02 -35.13 -18.23
N GLY A 333 -2.17 -35.90 -18.90
CA GLY A 333 -0.86 -35.44 -19.35
C GLY A 333 -0.09 -36.44 -20.17
N ALA A 334 1.03 -36.04 -20.80
CA ALA A 334 1.84 -37.00 -21.56
C ALA A 334 2.42 -38.07 -20.62
N VAL A 335 2.82 -37.66 -19.41
CA VAL A 335 3.28 -38.55 -18.34
C VAL A 335 2.55 -38.24 -17.05
N ASN A 336 1.94 -39.25 -16.46
CA ASN A 336 1.25 -39.17 -15.18
C ASN A 336 1.85 -40.17 -14.20
N VAL A 337 2.33 -39.69 -13.06
CA VAL A 337 2.87 -40.52 -11.98
C VAL A 337 2.14 -40.20 -10.68
N THR A 338 1.49 -41.19 -10.08
CA THR A 338 0.76 -41.06 -8.82
C THR A 338 1.23 -42.11 -7.82
N SER A 339 1.66 -41.66 -6.63
CA SER A 339 2.23 -42.55 -5.62
C SER A 339 1.18 -43.29 -4.79
N GLU A 340 -0.04 -42.76 -4.66
CA GLU A 340 -1.14 -43.46 -3.99
C GLU A 340 -2.23 -43.85 -5.00
N ASN A 341 -3.43 -43.29 -4.90
CA ASN A 341 -4.58 -43.73 -5.67
C ASN A 341 -5.06 -42.69 -6.68
N VAL A 342 -5.71 -43.18 -7.75
CA VAL A 342 -6.45 -42.35 -8.70
C VAL A 342 -7.92 -42.77 -8.71
N THR A 343 -8.76 -41.94 -8.10
CA THR A 343 -10.22 -42.06 -8.12
C THR A 343 -10.78 -41.22 -9.26
N GLY A 344 -10.84 -41.80 -10.47
CA GLY A 344 -11.34 -41.13 -11.65
C GLY A 344 -10.62 -41.57 -12.93
N SER A 345 -10.25 -40.62 -13.78
CA SER A 345 -9.66 -40.89 -15.08
C SER A 345 -8.22 -40.40 -15.16
N ASN A 346 -7.30 -41.33 -15.42
CA ASN A 346 -5.90 -41.05 -15.69
C ASN A 346 -5.66 -41.20 -17.19
N ILE A 347 -5.33 -40.10 -17.88
CA ILE A 347 -5.22 -40.07 -19.35
C ILE A 347 -3.84 -39.58 -19.74
N GLY A 348 -3.09 -40.40 -20.48
CA GLY A 348 -1.74 -40.01 -20.89
C GLY A 348 -1.03 -40.97 -21.81
N ALA A 349 0.14 -40.60 -22.33
CA ALA A 349 0.95 -41.57 -23.06
C ALA A 349 1.49 -42.64 -22.10
N ILE A 350 1.88 -42.21 -20.90
CA ILE A 350 2.39 -43.06 -19.81
C ILE A 350 1.62 -42.73 -18.54
N ASN A 351 0.97 -43.74 -17.96
CA ASN A 351 0.29 -43.65 -16.67
C ASN A 351 0.91 -44.66 -15.70
N VAL A 352 1.38 -44.19 -14.54
CA VAL A 352 1.96 -45.03 -13.48
C VAL A 352 1.33 -44.67 -12.15
N THR A 353 0.64 -45.63 -11.52
CA THR A 353 0.02 -45.49 -10.21
C THR A 353 0.55 -46.59 -9.28
N SER A 354 1.12 -46.23 -8.12
CA SER A 354 1.65 -47.26 -7.19
C SER A 354 0.58 -47.85 -6.27
N GLY A 355 -0.61 -47.26 -6.21
CA GLY A 355 -1.79 -47.82 -5.54
C GLY A 355 -2.88 -48.27 -6.52
N SER A 356 -4.11 -47.87 -6.25
CA SER A 356 -5.28 -48.23 -7.07
C SER A 356 -5.58 -47.16 -8.13
N SER A 357 -5.97 -47.58 -9.33
CA SER A 357 -6.48 -46.68 -10.37
C SER A 357 -7.85 -47.12 -10.88
N SER A 358 -8.80 -46.19 -10.92
CA SER A 358 -10.16 -46.48 -11.39
C SER A 358 -10.24 -46.67 -12.91
N SER A 359 -9.59 -45.81 -13.68
CA SER A 359 -9.59 -45.90 -15.15
C SER A 359 -8.34 -45.25 -15.74
N ASP A 360 -7.52 -46.06 -16.42
CA ASP A 360 -6.32 -45.59 -17.11
C ASP A 360 -6.49 -45.67 -18.63
N PHE A 361 -6.14 -44.60 -19.35
CA PHE A 361 -6.16 -44.51 -20.80
C PHE A 361 -4.79 -44.06 -21.31
N GLY A 362 -4.10 -44.87 -22.11
CA GLY A 362 -2.77 -44.50 -22.57
C GLY A 362 -2.03 -45.50 -23.41
N ALA A 363 -0.84 -45.12 -23.91
CA ALA A 363 0.00 -46.09 -24.63
C ALA A 363 0.55 -47.14 -23.65
N PHE A 364 0.95 -46.70 -22.46
CA PHE A 364 1.40 -47.55 -21.36
C PHE A 364 0.65 -47.20 -20.07
N ASN A 365 0.02 -48.21 -19.46
CA ASN A 365 -0.67 -48.07 -18.18
C ASN A 365 -0.11 -49.08 -17.17
N TYR A 366 0.32 -48.60 -16.01
CA TYR A 366 0.69 -49.42 -14.86
C TYR A 366 -0.06 -48.96 -13.61
N ALA A 367 -0.72 -49.89 -12.91
CA ALA A 367 -1.30 -49.66 -11.59
C ALA A 367 -1.18 -50.91 -10.72
N ASP A 368 -0.91 -50.79 -9.41
CA ASP A 368 -0.87 -51.96 -8.52
C ASP A 368 -2.23 -52.67 -8.47
N THR A 369 -3.32 -51.90 -8.38
CA THR A 369 -4.71 -52.40 -8.54
C THR A 369 -5.46 -51.56 -9.58
N THR A 370 -6.28 -52.19 -10.43
CA THR A 370 -7.05 -51.45 -11.45
C THR A 370 -8.43 -52.04 -11.75
N ASN A 371 -9.39 -51.16 -12.02
CA ASN A 371 -10.74 -51.54 -12.47
C ASN A 371 -10.84 -51.54 -14.00
N PHE A 372 -10.26 -50.56 -14.67
CA PHE A 372 -10.31 -50.45 -16.13
C PHE A 372 -9.02 -49.88 -16.71
N GLN A 373 -8.48 -50.53 -17.73
CA GLN A 373 -7.35 -49.98 -18.50
C GLN A 373 -7.58 -50.14 -20.00
N PHE A 374 -7.29 -49.07 -20.74
CA PHE A 374 -7.28 -49.08 -22.20
C PHE A 374 -5.93 -48.57 -22.72
N GLY A 375 -5.23 -49.38 -23.51
CA GLY A 375 -3.91 -48.99 -24.00
C GLY A 375 -3.18 -49.98 -24.88
N LEU A 376 -1.98 -49.63 -25.34
CA LEU A 376 -1.15 -50.60 -26.07
C LEU A 376 -0.60 -51.66 -25.12
N ILE A 377 -0.12 -51.22 -23.96
CA ILE A 377 0.43 -52.06 -22.89
C ILE A 377 -0.28 -51.70 -21.59
N ASN A 378 -0.95 -52.68 -20.99
CA ASN A 378 -1.58 -52.58 -19.67
C ASN A 378 -0.92 -53.56 -18.71
N ALA A 379 -0.50 -53.11 -17.54
CA ALA A 379 0.15 -53.93 -16.53
C ALA A 379 -0.43 -53.67 -15.13
N THR A 380 -0.77 -54.72 -14.41
CA THR A 380 -1.24 -54.62 -13.03
C THR A 380 -0.87 -55.84 -12.18
N LYS A 381 -0.78 -55.66 -10.85
CA LYS A 381 -0.66 -56.79 -9.92
C LYS A 381 -2.04 -57.40 -9.67
N HIS A 382 -3.05 -56.58 -9.41
CA HIS A 382 -4.42 -56.98 -9.11
C HIS A 382 -5.43 -56.32 -10.06
N LEU A 383 -6.04 -57.14 -10.93
CA LEU A 383 -7.11 -56.70 -11.82
C LEU A 383 -8.47 -56.99 -11.16
N GLU A 384 -9.32 -55.97 -11.00
CA GLU A 384 -10.69 -56.11 -10.47
C GLU A 384 -11.78 -55.96 -11.55
N GLY A 385 -11.40 -55.52 -12.75
CA GLY A 385 -12.32 -55.37 -13.88
C GLY A 385 -11.72 -55.81 -15.21
N LEU A 386 -11.56 -54.87 -16.15
CA LEU A 386 -11.30 -55.14 -17.57
C LEU A 386 -10.08 -54.39 -18.09
N GLN A 387 -9.19 -55.10 -18.79
CA GLN A 387 -8.13 -54.50 -19.59
C GLN A 387 -8.40 -54.74 -21.07
N ILE A 388 -8.21 -53.70 -21.89
CA ILE A 388 -8.25 -53.77 -23.34
C ILE A 388 -6.93 -53.22 -23.89
N GLY A 389 -6.18 -54.05 -24.60
CA GLY A 389 -4.90 -53.63 -25.15
C GLY A 389 -4.15 -54.70 -25.91
N VAL A 390 -3.11 -54.31 -26.64
CA VAL A 390 -2.30 -55.24 -27.44
C VAL A 390 -1.63 -56.27 -26.52
N ILE A 391 -1.09 -55.80 -25.39
CA ILE A 391 -0.49 -56.62 -24.34
C ILE A 391 -1.16 -56.26 -23.00
N ASN A 392 -1.76 -57.26 -22.35
CA ASN A 392 -2.37 -57.10 -21.02
C ASN A 392 -1.69 -58.06 -20.05
N VAL A 393 -1.04 -57.52 -19.01
CA VAL A 393 -0.35 -58.26 -17.96
C VAL A 393 -1.09 -58.09 -16.65
N ALA A 394 -1.52 -59.19 -16.04
CA ALA A 394 -2.16 -59.20 -14.73
C ALA A 394 -1.63 -60.37 -13.88
N MET A 395 -0.86 -60.09 -12.82
CA MET A 395 -0.20 -61.14 -12.04
C MET A 395 -1.19 -62.04 -11.28
N ASN A 396 -2.37 -61.53 -10.93
CA ASN A 396 -3.45 -62.26 -10.26
C ASN A 396 -4.50 -62.86 -11.23
N ALA A 397 -4.28 -62.81 -12.56
CA ALA A 397 -5.19 -63.40 -13.53
C ALA A 397 -4.88 -64.89 -13.78
N THR A 398 -5.89 -65.66 -14.16
CA THR A 398 -5.75 -67.09 -14.51
C THR A 398 -4.72 -67.32 -15.62
N VAL A 399 -4.59 -66.37 -16.54
CA VAL A 399 -3.51 -66.31 -17.54
C VAL A 399 -2.79 -64.96 -17.36
N PRO A 400 -1.51 -64.95 -16.95
CA PRO A 400 -0.82 -63.71 -16.60
C PRO A 400 -0.61 -62.72 -17.74
N VAL A 401 -0.62 -63.17 -18.99
CA VAL A 401 -0.47 -62.33 -20.18
C VAL A 401 -1.52 -62.73 -21.22
N LEU A 402 -2.39 -61.79 -21.61
CA LEU A 402 -3.41 -62.01 -22.63
C LEU A 402 -3.35 -60.94 -23.73
N PRO A 403 -3.41 -61.33 -25.03
CA PRO A 403 -3.59 -60.38 -26.11
C PRO A 403 -5.03 -59.86 -26.13
N LEU A 404 -5.20 -58.61 -26.54
CA LEU A 404 -6.49 -57.92 -26.77
C LEU A 404 -7.32 -57.63 -25.52
N VAL A 405 -7.68 -58.65 -24.73
CA VAL A 405 -8.59 -58.51 -23.57
C VAL A 405 -8.14 -59.36 -22.38
N ASN A 406 -8.17 -58.79 -21.17
CA ASN A 406 -7.99 -59.51 -19.91
C ASN A 406 -9.06 -59.09 -18.89
N PHE A 407 -9.55 -60.01 -18.06
CA PHE A 407 -10.58 -59.74 -17.05
C PHE A 407 -10.43 -60.66 -15.83
N HIS A 408 -10.84 -60.19 -14.66
CA HIS A 408 -10.93 -61.00 -13.44
C HIS A 408 -12.40 -61.28 -13.08
N ARG A 409 -12.72 -62.52 -12.72
CA ARG A 409 -14.04 -62.95 -12.24
C ARG A 409 -13.91 -63.34 -10.77
N SER A 410 -14.53 -62.59 -9.86
CA SER A 410 -14.83 -63.10 -8.53
C SER A 410 -16.00 -64.10 -8.65
N PHE A 411 -15.80 -65.33 -8.16
CA PHE A 411 -16.86 -66.33 -8.00
C PHE A 411 -17.42 -66.28 -6.59
#